data_AF-A0A9Q9VVU8-F1
#
_entry.id   AF-A0A9Q9VVU8-F1
#
_cell.length_a   1.000
_cell.length_b   1.000
_cell.length_c   1.000
_cell.angle_alpha   90.00
_cell.angle_beta   90.00
_cell.angle_gamma   90.00
#
_symmetry.space_group_name_H-M   'P 1'
#
loop_
_entity.id
_entity.type
_entity.pdbx_description
1 polymer ?
#
loop_
_entity_poly.entity_id
_entity_poly.type
_entity_poly.pdbx_seq_one_letter_code
_entity_poly.pdbx_strand_id
1 'polypeptide(L)'
;MKMDVELVHSPVVGLAEEEEVDMTDWNLPLAFMKKRHTEKIEGSKALAQSWRMKDRMKTVSVALVLCLNVGVDPPDVVKTSPCAKLECWIDPLSTSPQKALETIGANLQKQYENWQPRARYKQSLDPTVDEVKKLCTSLRRNAKEERVLFHYNGHGVPRPTVNGEIWVFNKNYTQYIPLSIYDLQTWMGSPSIFVYDCSNAGIIVKSFKQFALQREQELEVAAINPNHPLVQMPLPPSMKNCIQLAACEASELLPMNPDLPADLFTSCLTTPIKIALRWFCMQKGAKLVPGVTLDLIEKIPGRLNDRRTPLGELNWIFTAITDTIAWNVLPRDLFQKLFRQDLLVASLFRNFLLAERIMRSYNCTPFSSPRLPPTYMHAMW
;
A
#
# COMPACT_ATOMS: atom_id res chain seq x y z
N MET A 1 8.70 -83.55 -18.83
CA MET A 1 8.85 -84.96 -19.25
C MET A 1 10.35 -85.24 -19.25
N LYS A 2 10.80 -86.16 -18.37
CA LYS A 2 12.10 -86.89 -18.25
C LYS A 2 13.35 -86.31 -18.95
N MET A 3 14.59 -86.40 -18.47
CA MET A 3 15.32 -86.94 -17.30
C MET A 3 16.78 -86.46 -17.51
N ASP A 4 17.54 -86.28 -16.42
CA ASP A 4 19.00 -86.20 -16.41
C ASP A 4 19.68 -87.40 -17.10
N VAL A 5 20.86 -87.20 -17.71
CA VAL A 5 21.95 -88.20 -17.74
C VAL A 5 23.34 -87.52 -17.89
N GLU A 6 24.13 -87.65 -16.81
CA GLU A 6 25.60 -87.85 -16.71
C GLU A 6 26.58 -86.78 -17.23
N LEU A 7 27.44 -86.21 -16.38
CA LEU A 7 28.66 -86.75 -15.73
C LEU A 7 29.83 -87.05 -16.68
N VAL A 8 30.99 -86.53 -16.26
CA VAL A 8 32.38 -86.89 -16.62
C VAL A 8 33.00 -86.13 -17.80
N HIS A 9 33.86 -85.14 -17.52
CA HIS A 9 35.31 -85.29 -17.74
C HIS A 9 36.15 -84.16 -17.12
N SER A 10 37.29 -84.60 -16.56
CA SER A 10 38.37 -83.85 -15.91
C SER A 10 39.19 -82.99 -16.90
N PRO A 11 40.07 -82.08 -16.40
CA PRO A 11 40.54 -80.89 -17.10
C PRO A 11 41.87 -81.08 -17.81
N VAL A 12 42.10 -80.36 -18.91
CA VAL A 12 43.44 -79.89 -19.32
C VAL A 12 43.34 -78.53 -20.01
N VAL A 13 43.71 -77.51 -19.23
CA VAL A 13 44.54 -76.33 -19.52
C VAL A 13 44.62 -75.84 -20.99
N GLY A 14 44.08 -74.64 -21.20
CA GLY A 14 44.45 -73.73 -22.29
C GLY A 14 44.46 -72.30 -21.75
N LEU A 15 45.64 -71.68 -21.72
CA LEU A 15 45.83 -70.27 -21.37
C LEU A 15 45.12 -69.38 -22.40
N ALA A 16 44.22 -68.52 -21.95
CA ALA A 16 43.71 -67.40 -22.72
C ALA A 16 43.81 -66.15 -21.85
N GLU A 17 44.48 -65.15 -22.42
CA GLU A 17 44.45 -63.72 -22.14
C GLU A 17 43.58 -63.31 -20.94
N GLU A 18 44.21 -62.69 -19.93
CA GLU A 18 43.50 -61.90 -18.93
C GLU A 18 42.74 -60.77 -19.65
N GLU A 19 41.55 -61.07 -20.17
CA GLU A 19 40.50 -60.08 -20.35
C GLU A 19 40.42 -59.34 -19.02
N GLU A 20 40.73 -58.05 -19.02
CA GLU A 20 40.37 -57.15 -17.95
C GLU A 20 38.90 -57.44 -17.65
N VAL A 21 38.65 -58.18 -16.57
CA VAL A 21 37.31 -58.56 -16.17
C VAL A 21 36.67 -57.27 -15.73
N ASP A 22 36.03 -56.59 -16.67
CA ASP A 22 35.23 -55.37 -16.49
C ASP A 22 33.94 -55.68 -15.71
N MET A 23 33.98 -56.70 -14.83
CA MET A 23 33.11 -56.88 -13.68
C MET A 23 33.65 -56.01 -12.56
N THR A 24 33.75 -54.71 -12.84
CA THR A 24 34.17 -53.71 -11.88
C THR A 24 33.33 -53.85 -10.59
N ASP A 25 33.98 -53.84 -9.42
CA ASP A 25 33.34 -53.90 -8.09
C ASP A 25 32.15 -52.94 -7.95
N TRP A 26 32.14 -51.86 -8.74
CA TRP A 26 31.04 -50.90 -8.92
C TRP A 26 29.68 -51.51 -9.28
N ASN A 27 29.66 -52.69 -9.93
CA ASN A 27 28.43 -53.34 -10.38
C ASN A 27 27.89 -54.36 -9.38
N LEU A 28 28.56 -54.55 -8.23
CA LEU A 28 28.11 -55.46 -7.19
C LEU A 28 26.98 -54.82 -6.37
N PRO A 29 25.82 -55.49 -6.20
CA PRO A 29 24.72 -54.95 -5.41
C PRO A 29 25.10 -54.88 -3.93
N LEU A 30 25.17 -53.67 -3.39
CA LEU A 30 25.46 -53.44 -1.98
C LEU A 30 24.25 -53.81 -1.10
N ALA A 31 24.36 -54.91 -0.37
CA ALA A 31 23.37 -55.34 0.60
C ALA A 31 23.35 -54.41 1.83
N PHE A 32 22.15 -54.18 2.40
CA PHE A 32 21.95 -53.40 3.63
C PHE A 32 22.49 -51.95 3.62
N MET A 33 22.64 -51.32 2.44
CA MET A 33 23.15 -49.93 2.32
C MET A 33 22.07 -48.89 1.97
N LYS A 34 20.80 -49.28 1.96
CA LYS A 34 19.66 -48.34 1.80
C LYS A 34 19.45 -47.51 3.07
N LYS A 35 18.84 -46.32 2.94
CA LYS A 35 18.55 -45.38 4.06
C LYS A 35 17.94 -46.04 5.30
N ARG A 36 17.03 -46.99 5.13
CA ARG A 36 16.41 -47.75 6.24
C ARG A 36 17.39 -48.56 7.08
N HIS A 37 18.62 -48.75 6.61
CA HIS A 37 19.68 -49.51 7.26
C HIS A 37 20.79 -48.60 7.82
N THR A 38 21.05 -47.48 7.15
CA THR A 38 22.13 -46.55 7.49
C THR A 38 21.66 -45.40 8.38
N GLU A 39 20.41 -44.97 8.24
CA GLU A 39 19.80 -43.91 9.02
C GLU A 39 18.98 -44.52 10.17
N LYS A 40 18.97 -43.84 11.31
CA LYS A 40 18.09 -44.20 12.42
C LYS A 40 16.63 -44.03 11.98
N ILE A 41 15.82 -45.07 12.16
CA ILE A 41 14.39 -45.04 11.81
C ILE A 41 13.65 -44.21 12.87
N GLU A 42 13.60 -42.90 12.67
CA GLU A 42 12.86 -41.96 13.51
C GLU A 42 12.11 -40.92 12.67
N GLY A 43 11.01 -40.39 13.20
CA GLY A 43 10.26 -39.32 12.56
C GLY A 43 11.03 -37.99 12.63
N SER A 44 10.95 -37.19 11.56
CA SER A 44 11.52 -35.84 11.55
C SER A 44 10.85 -34.95 12.61
N LYS A 45 11.64 -34.16 13.34
CA LYS A 45 11.10 -33.16 14.28
C LYS A 45 10.26 -32.13 13.52
N ALA A 46 9.03 -31.90 13.98
CA ALA A 46 8.17 -30.88 13.41
C ALA A 46 8.71 -29.48 13.76
N LEU A 47 9.10 -28.71 12.73
CA LEU A 47 9.49 -27.31 12.90
C LEU A 47 8.23 -26.44 13.04
N ALA A 48 8.28 -25.48 13.97
CA ALA A 48 7.21 -24.51 14.15
C ALA A 48 6.98 -23.70 12.86
N GLN A 49 5.76 -23.73 12.33
CA GLN A 49 5.40 -23.08 11.06
C GLN A 49 4.73 -21.73 11.31
N SER A 50 5.36 -20.64 10.84
CA SER A 50 4.90 -19.25 11.01
C SER A 50 4.34 -18.61 9.73
N TRP A 51 3.87 -19.41 8.75
CA TRP A 51 3.37 -18.89 7.48
C TRP A 51 1.87 -18.50 7.51
N ARG A 52 1.12 -18.99 8.50
CA ARG A 52 -0.32 -18.70 8.61
C ARG A 52 -0.55 -17.28 9.13
N MET A 53 -1.32 -16.50 8.38
CA MET A 53 -1.88 -15.24 8.84
C MET A 53 -2.90 -15.51 9.94
N LYS A 54 -2.58 -15.11 11.18
CA LYS A 54 -3.47 -15.30 12.35
C LYS A 54 -4.60 -14.26 12.37
N ASP A 55 -4.28 -13.00 12.09
CA ASP A 55 -5.22 -11.88 12.17
C ASP A 55 -5.58 -11.38 10.78
N ARG A 56 -6.74 -11.80 10.25
CA ARG A 56 -7.31 -11.17 9.05
C ARG A 56 -7.98 -9.87 9.45
N MET A 57 -7.65 -8.79 8.76
CA MET A 57 -8.20 -7.46 8.99
C MET A 57 -8.97 -7.02 7.76
N LYS A 58 -10.06 -6.27 7.94
CA LYS A 58 -10.78 -5.69 6.81
C LYS A 58 -11.03 -4.21 6.99
N THR A 59 -10.79 -3.43 5.93
CA THR A 59 -11.27 -2.06 5.87
C THR A 59 -12.74 -2.06 5.44
N VAL A 60 -13.64 -1.67 6.35
CA VAL A 60 -15.10 -1.74 6.15
C VAL A 60 -15.74 -0.38 5.88
N SER A 61 -15.03 0.71 6.19
CA SER A 61 -15.53 2.07 6.10
C SER A 61 -14.44 3.01 5.57
N VAL A 62 -14.83 3.96 4.73
CA VAL A 62 -13.93 4.94 4.10
C VAL A 62 -14.52 6.35 4.25
N ALA A 63 -13.79 7.24 4.90
CA ALA A 63 -14.06 8.68 4.94
C ALA A 63 -13.24 9.37 3.85
N LEU A 64 -13.90 10.12 2.97
CA LEU A 64 -13.28 10.95 1.95
C LEU A 64 -13.50 12.42 2.33
N VAL A 65 -12.49 13.04 2.94
CA VAL A 65 -12.51 14.44 3.36
C VAL A 65 -11.75 15.26 2.32
N LEU A 66 -12.48 16.08 1.57
CA LEU A 66 -11.93 16.92 0.51
C LEU A 66 -12.05 18.38 0.93
N CYS A 67 -10.92 19.07 1.06
CA CYS A 67 -10.85 20.49 1.38
C CYS A 67 -10.20 21.23 0.20
N LEU A 68 -11.03 21.64 -0.76
CA LEU A 68 -10.60 22.08 -2.10
C LEU A 68 -10.96 23.53 -2.39
N ASN A 69 -12.06 24.05 -1.83
CA ASN A 69 -12.54 25.43 -2.05
C ASN A 69 -12.38 25.89 -3.51
N VAL A 70 -12.98 25.13 -4.43
CA VAL A 70 -12.70 25.23 -5.86
C VAL A 70 -12.80 26.67 -6.37
N GLY A 71 -11.69 27.15 -6.95
CA GLY A 71 -11.57 28.51 -7.51
C GLY A 71 -10.96 29.55 -6.55
N VAL A 72 -10.70 29.19 -5.30
CA VAL A 72 -10.04 30.06 -4.32
C VAL A 72 -8.76 29.39 -3.82
N ASP A 73 -7.63 30.01 -4.10
CA ASP A 73 -6.33 29.48 -3.67
C ASP A 73 -6.04 29.85 -2.20
N PRO A 74 -5.42 28.94 -1.41
CA PRO A 74 -5.00 29.26 -0.06
C PRO A 74 -3.84 30.27 -0.06
N PRO A 75 -3.73 31.12 0.98
CA PRO A 75 -2.81 32.26 1.00
C PRO A 75 -1.32 31.88 1.00
N ASP A 76 -0.98 30.64 1.33
CA ASP A 76 0.38 30.17 1.52
C ASP A 76 0.94 29.37 0.32
N VAL A 77 0.16 29.22 -0.75
CA VAL A 77 0.55 28.54 -1.99
C VAL A 77 0.50 29.51 -3.16
N VAL A 78 1.69 29.86 -3.68
CA VAL A 78 1.79 30.65 -4.92
C VAL A 78 1.74 29.68 -6.10
N LYS A 79 0.63 29.67 -6.84
CA LYS A 79 0.49 28.84 -8.05
C LYS A 79 1.23 29.47 -9.24
N THR A 80 1.92 28.64 -10.01
CA THR A 80 2.51 29.04 -11.29
C THR A 80 1.44 29.16 -12.38
N SER A 81 1.72 29.89 -13.46
CA SER A 81 0.90 29.87 -14.67
C SER A 81 1.75 29.40 -15.84
N PRO A 82 1.50 28.21 -16.42
CA PRO A 82 0.47 27.22 -16.07
C PRO A 82 0.80 26.42 -14.77
N CYS A 83 -0.20 25.75 -14.20
CA CYS A 83 -0.08 24.86 -13.03
C CYS A 83 -0.83 23.54 -13.22
N ALA A 84 -0.48 22.54 -12.39
CA ALA A 84 -1.25 21.31 -12.21
C ALA A 84 -2.66 21.65 -11.68
N LYS A 85 -3.71 21.21 -12.39
CA LYS A 85 -5.11 21.54 -12.06
C LYS A 85 -6.01 20.33 -11.88
N LEU A 86 -5.71 19.21 -12.55
CA LEU A 86 -6.62 18.07 -12.54
C LEU A 86 -6.71 17.48 -11.13
N GLU A 87 -7.92 17.29 -10.65
CA GLU A 87 -8.21 16.54 -9.42
C GLU A 87 -9.16 15.40 -9.72
N CYS A 88 -8.78 14.20 -9.32
CA CYS A 88 -9.50 12.96 -9.62
C CYS A 88 -9.83 12.83 -11.10
N TRP A 89 -8.91 13.30 -11.95
CA TRP A 89 -9.00 13.36 -13.41
C TRP A 89 -10.09 14.29 -13.97
N ILE A 90 -10.50 15.29 -13.20
CA ILE A 90 -11.45 16.33 -13.60
C ILE A 90 -10.74 17.69 -13.54
N ASP A 91 -10.99 18.55 -14.52
CA ASP A 91 -10.61 19.96 -14.42
C ASP A 91 -11.64 20.69 -13.54
N PRO A 92 -11.28 21.14 -12.33
CA PRO A 92 -12.22 21.78 -11.41
C PRO A 92 -12.76 23.11 -11.94
N LEU A 93 -12.08 23.75 -12.90
CA LEU A 93 -12.50 25.02 -13.49
C LEU A 93 -13.41 24.84 -14.71
N SER A 94 -13.62 23.61 -15.17
CA SER A 94 -14.45 23.31 -16.36
C SER A 94 -15.97 23.41 -16.10
N THR A 95 -16.39 23.41 -14.83
CA THR A 95 -17.79 23.49 -14.42
C THR A 95 -17.94 24.42 -13.22
N SER A 96 -19.17 24.62 -12.71
CA SER A 96 -19.35 25.43 -11.50
C SER A 96 -18.64 24.79 -10.30
N PRO A 97 -18.05 25.58 -9.38
CA PRO A 97 -17.28 25.07 -8.25
C PRO A 97 -17.97 23.96 -7.45
N GLN A 98 -19.25 24.13 -7.14
CA GLN A 98 -20.04 23.14 -6.41
C GLN A 98 -20.19 21.82 -7.18
N LYS A 99 -20.48 21.90 -8.48
CA LYS A 99 -20.64 20.70 -9.33
C LYS A 99 -19.30 20.00 -9.56
N ALA A 100 -18.22 20.76 -9.70
CA ALA A 100 -16.87 20.24 -9.78
C ALA A 100 -16.53 19.43 -8.51
N LEU A 101 -16.76 20.01 -7.34
CA LEU A 101 -16.49 19.38 -6.04
C LEU A 101 -17.29 18.07 -5.85
N GLU A 102 -18.58 18.07 -6.18
CA GLU A 102 -19.42 16.86 -6.15
C GLU A 102 -18.91 15.78 -7.12
N THR A 103 -18.48 16.18 -8.32
CA THR A 103 -17.97 15.25 -9.34
C THR A 103 -16.62 14.67 -8.93
N ILE A 104 -15.73 15.47 -8.36
CA ILE A 104 -14.44 15.04 -7.80
C ILE A 104 -14.67 14.03 -6.68
N GLY A 105 -15.57 14.34 -5.73
CA GLY A 105 -15.94 13.42 -4.64
C GLY A 105 -16.49 12.08 -5.14
N ALA A 106 -17.41 12.12 -6.12
CA ALA A 106 -17.96 10.92 -6.74
C ALA A 106 -16.91 10.10 -7.49
N ASN A 107 -15.99 10.75 -8.20
CA ASN A 107 -14.90 10.07 -8.90
C ASN A 107 -13.92 9.44 -7.93
N LEU A 108 -13.50 10.15 -6.88
CA LEU A 108 -12.60 9.60 -5.86
C LEU A 108 -13.20 8.36 -5.20
N GLN A 109 -14.50 8.40 -4.87
CA GLN A 109 -15.20 7.23 -4.35
C GLN A 109 -15.12 6.05 -5.33
N LYS A 110 -15.47 6.25 -6.61
CA LYS A 110 -15.38 5.20 -7.64
C LYS A 110 -13.96 4.63 -7.78
N GLN A 111 -12.94 5.48 -7.68
CA GLN A 111 -11.54 5.03 -7.75
C GLN A 111 -11.20 4.10 -6.59
N TYR A 112 -11.63 4.41 -5.36
CA TYR A 112 -11.45 3.53 -4.22
C TYR A 112 -12.32 2.26 -4.27
N GLU A 113 -13.54 2.35 -4.82
CA GLU A 113 -14.45 1.20 -4.98
C GLU A 113 -13.85 0.12 -5.88
N ASN A 114 -12.96 0.48 -6.82
CA ASN A 114 -12.21 -0.50 -7.61
C ASN A 114 -11.32 -1.41 -6.74
N TRP A 115 -10.83 -0.92 -5.59
CA TRP A 115 -9.98 -1.67 -4.66
C TRP A 115 -10.78 -2.35 -3.55
N GLN A 116 -11.85 -1.73 -3.06
CA GLN A 116 -12.69 -2.27 -2.00
C GLN A 116 -14.19 -1.98 -2.25
N PRO A 117 -14.85 -2.72 -3.15
CA PRO A 117 -16.22 -2.40 -3.57
C PRO A 117 -17.28 -2.63 -2.47
N ARG A 118 -16.94 -3.35 -1.40
CA ARG A 118 -17.87 -3.72 -0.32
C ARG A 118 -17.75 -2.85 0.93
N ALA A 119 -16.90 -1.82 0.92
CA ALA A 119 -16.81 -0.88 2.02
C ALA A 119 -17.93 0.17 1.97
N ARG A 120 -18.21 0.80 3.12
CA ARG A 120 -19.12 1.94 3.23
C ARG A 120 -18.35 3.23 3.02
N TYR A 121 -18.66 3.92 1.93
CA TYR A 121 -18.06 5.21 1.59
C TYR A 121 -18.89 6.37 2.12
N LYS A 122 -18.21 7.37 2.68
CA LYS A 122 -18.81 8.63 3.13
C LYS A 122 -17.93 9.79 2.68
N GLN A 123 -18.50 10.67 1.87
CA GLN A 123 -17.85 11.89 1.37
C GLN A 123 -18.16 13.06 2.31
N SER A 124 -17.18 13.92 2.51
CA SER A 124 -17.27 15.17 3.26
C SER A 124 -16.56 16.23 2.43
N LEU A 125 -17.34 17.05 1.74
CA LEU A 125 -16.87 18.02 0.75
C LEU A 125 -16.83 19.40 1.40
N ASP A 126 -15.65 20.02 1.42
CA ASP A 126 -15.34 21.25 2.15
C ASP A 126 -15.94 21.31 3.57
N PRO A 127 -15.64 20.33 4.44
CA PRO A 127 -16.38 20.20 5.69
C PRO A 127 -15.94 21.20 6.77
N THR A 128 -16.80 21.29 7.78
CA THR A 128 -16.50 21.90 9.07
C THR A 128 -15.90 20.89 10.07
N VAL A 129 -15.28 21.38 11.14
CA VAL A 129 -14.75 20.54 12.24
C VAL A 129 -15.83 19.60 12.81
N ASP A 130 -17.04 20.12 13.03
CA ASP A 130 -18.16 19.34 13.56
C ASP A 130 -18.61 18.21 12.63
N GLU A 131 -18.56 18.44 11.32
CA GLU A 131 -18.88 17.43 10.32
C GLU A 131 -17.82 16.34 10.27
N VAL A 132 -16.53 16.72 10.30
CA VAL A 132 -15.42 15.74 10.39
C VAL A 132 -15.53 14.91 11.68
N LYS A 133 -15.85 15.55 12.81
CA LYS A 133 -16.07 14.86 14.10
C LYS A 133 -17.22 13.85 14.01
N LYS A 134 -18.39 14.27 13.51
CA LYS A 134 -19.56 13.40 13.34
C LYS A 134 -19.27 12.24 12.38
N LEU A 135 -18.55 12.52 11.28
CA LEU A 135 -18.14 11.52 10.31
C LEU A 135 -17.25 10.45 10.95
N CYS A 136 -16.14 10.87 11.57
CA CYS A 136 -15.15 9.96 12.15
C CYS A 136 -15.76 9.09 13.26
N THR A 137 -16.46 9.72 14.21
CA THR A 137 -17.11 9.02 15.33
C THR A 137 -18.20 8.04 14.86
N SER A 138 -18.99 8.41 13.85
CA SER A 138 -20.01 7.53 13.26
C SER A 138 -19.38 6.32 12.56
N LEU A 139 -18.33 6.53 11.76
CA LEU A 139 -17.65 5.43 11.07
C LEU A 139 -16.94 4.48 12.03
N ARG A 140 -16.25 4.99 13.05
CA ARG A 140 -15.64 4.16 14.10
C ARG A 140 -16.69 3.33 14.83
N ARG A 141 -17.79 3.95 15.29
CA ARG A 141 -18.89 3.24 15.97
C ARG A 141 -19.43 2.08 15.13
N ASN A 142 -19.56 2.28 13.82
CA ASN A 142 -20.08 1.25 12.91
C ASN A 142 -19.04 0.17 12.54
N ALA A 143 -17.75 0.51 12.52
CA ALA A 143 -16.67 -0.42 12.19
C ALA A 143 -16.25 -1.30 13.37
N LYS A 144 -16.50 -0.87 14.61
CA LYS A 144 -16.06 -1.57 15.83
C LYS A 144 -14.54 -1.79 15.79
N GLU A 145 -14.11 -3.04 15.68
CA GLU A 145 -12.70 -3.48 15.64
C GLU A 145 -12.13 -3.55 14.21
N GLU A 146 -12.96 -3.34 13.19
CA GLU A 146 -12.52 -3.33 11.80
C GLU A 146 -11.83 -2.01 11.45
N ARG A 147 -11.07 -2.02 10.34
CA ARG A 147 -10.30 -0.86 9.91
C ARG A 147 -11.19 0.20 9.26
N VAL A 148 -10.91 1.47 9.56
CA VAL A 148 -11.50 2.63 8.89
C VAL A 148 -10.40 3.38 8.13
N LEU A 149 -10.66 3.72 6.86
CA LEU A 149 -9.79 4.59 6.07
C LEU A 149 -10.24 6.05 6.22
N PHE A 150 -9.29 6.96 6.44
CA PHE A 150 -9.48 8.40 6.38
C PHE A 150 -8.59 8.98 5.29
N HIS A 151 -9.20 9.46 4.22
CA HIS A 151 -8.53 10.17 3.15
C HIS A 151 -8.75 11.66 3.36
N TYR A 152 -7.66 12.44 3.43
CA TYR A 152 -7.67 13.88 3.53
C TYR A 152 -6.93 14.48 2.35
N ASN A 153 -7.64 15.26 1.55
CA ASN A 153 -7.06 16.12 0.52
C ASN A 153 -7.18 17.57 0.99
N GLY A 154 -6.04 18.26 1.11
CA GLY A 154 -5.93 19.62 1.65
C GLY A 154 -5.41 20.64 0.65
N HIS A 155 -5.71 20.52 -0.65
CA HIS A 155 -5.17 21.45 -1.66
C HIS A 155 -5.78 22.85 -1.64
N GLY A 156 -7.01 23.00 -1.13
CA GLY A 156 -7.73 24.27 -1.04
C GLY A 156 -7.58 25.00 0.29
N VAL A 157 -6.68 24.53 1.16
CA VAL A 157 -6.47 25.07 2.50
C VAL A 157 -4.97 25.26 2.78
N PRO A 158 -4.60 26.04 3.80
CA PRO A 158 -3.20 26.21 4.15
C PRO A 158 -2.51 24.90 4.51
N ARG A 159 -1.18 24.90 4.45
CA ARG A 159 -0.35 23.76 4.85
C ARG A 159 -0.53 23.40 6.32
N PRO A 160 -0.36 22.11 6.69
CA PRO A 160 -0.39 21.67 8.08
C PRO A 160 0.61 22.42 8.95
N THR A 161 0.21 22.71 10.19
CA THR A 161 1.04 23.47 11.13
C THR A 161 1.99 22.57 11.90
N VAL A 162 3.12 23.12 12.36
CA VAL A 162 4.07 22.40 13.24
C VAL A 162 3.46 21.97 14.57
N ASN A 163 2.35 22.60 14.98
CA ASN A 163 1.58 22.23 16.16
C ASN A 163 0.75 20.95 15.95
N GLY A 164 0.77 20.37 14.75
CA GLY A 164 0.02 19.16 14.43
C GLY A 164 -1.46 19.44 14.16
N GLU A 165 -1.73 20.47 13.36
CA GLU A 165 -3.08 20.82 12.92
C GLU A 165 -3.18 20.70 11.39
N ILE A 166 -4.33 20.21 10.93
CA ILE A 166 -4.76 20.28 9.53
C ILE A 166 -5.88 21.31 9.42
N TRP A 167 -6.17 21.79 8.21
CA TRP A 167 -7.15 22.85 8.03
C TRP A 167 -8.43 22.35 7.39
N VAL A 168 -9.55 22.89 7.86
CA VAL A 168 -10.90 22.69 7.32
C VAL A 168 -11.61 24.05 7.26
N PHE A 169 -12.90 24.10 6.93
CA PHE A 169 -13.62 25.36 6.77
C PHE A 169 -14.55 25.68 7.95
N ASN A 170 -14.96 26.94 8.04
CA ASN A 170 -16.17 27.30 8.76
C ASN A 170 -17.41 27.18 7.85
N LYS A 171 -18.62 27.24 8.41
CA LYS A 171 -19.88 27.06 7.67
C LYS A 171 -20.08 28.02 6.49
N ASN A 172 -19.45 29.19 6.55
CA ASN A 172 -19.61 30.26 5.57
C ASN A 172 -18.44 30.33 4.58
N TYR A 173 -17.46 29.43 4.67
CA TYR A 173 -16.24 29.40 3.85
C TYR A 173 -15.44 30.71 3.85
N THR A 174 -15.49 31.46 4.97
CA THR A 174 -14.77 32.73 5.14
C THR A 174 -13.45 32.59 5.86
N GLN A 175 -13.26 31.49 6.61
CA GLN A 175 -12.08 31.25 7.42
C GLN A 175 -11.68 29.79 7.35
N TYR A 176 -10.36 29.57 7.35
CA TYR A 176 -9.77 28.26 7.60
C TYR A 176 -9.75 28.01 9.11
N ILE A 177 -10.26 26.86 9.53
CA ILE A 177 -10.36 26.46 10.93
C ILE A 177 -9.35 25.33 11.18
N PRO A 178 -8.46 25.47 12.19
CA PRO A 178 -7.52 24.42 12.52
C PRO A 178 -8.23 23.25 13.18
N LEU A 179 -7.87 22.03 12.76
CA LEU A 179 -8.31 20.76 13.31
C LEU A 179 -7.09 20.02 13.84
N SER A 180 -7.05 19.80 15.16
CA SER A 180 -5.96 19.08 15.80
C SER A 180 -5.90 17.61 15.38
N ILE A 181 -4.71 17.13 15.04
CA ILE A 181 -4.46 15.70 14.80
C ILE A 181 -4.72 14.88 16.06
N TYR A 182 -4.54 15.48 17.26
CA TYR A 182 -4.87 14.84 18.53
C TYR A 182 -6.36 14.50 18.65
N ASP A 183 -7.24 15.38 18.18
CA ASP A 183 -8.68 15.14 18.18
C ASP A 183 -9.07 14.13 17.10
N LEU A 184 -8.48 14.25 15.90
CA LEU A 184 -8.72 13.32 14.80
C LEU A 184 -8.39 11.88 15.18
N GLN A 185 -7.24 11.63 15.82
CA GLN A 185 -6.87 10.29 16.29
C GLN A 185 -7.88 9.74 17.31
N THR A 186 -8.48 10.61 18.13
CA THR A 186 -9.51 10.25 19.12
C THR A 186 -10.79 9.79 18.44
N TRP A 187 -11.27 10.56 17.45
CA TRP A 187 -12.53 10.26 16.79
C TRP A 187 -12.43 9.04 15.87
N MET A 188 -11.28 8.87 15.21
CA MET A 188 -11.03 7.76 14.29
C MET A 188 -10.71 6.45 15.00
N GLY A 189 -10.07 6.50 16.17
CA GLY A 189 -9.66 5.32 16.94
C GLY A 189 -8.75 4.36 16.16
N SER A 190 -8.61 3.14 16.68
CA SER A 190 -7.78 2.06 16.13
C SER A 190 -8.63 0.81 15.93
N PRO A 191 -8.39 0.00 14.87
CA PRO A 191 -7.40 0.17 13.82
C PRO A 191 -7.86 1.14 12.72
N SER A 192 -6.97 1.98 12.20
CA SER A 192 -7.26 2.94 11.13
C SER A 192 -6.12 3.06 10.11
N ILE A 193 -6.42 3.60 8.93
CA ILE A 193 -5.43 3.97 7.91
C ILE A 193 -5.72 5.38 7.43
N PHE A 194 -4.68 6.20 7.31
CA PHE A 194 -4.77 7.59 6.89
C PHE A 194 -4.02 7.82 5.58
N VAL A 195 -4.61 8.61 4.69
CA VAL A 195 -4.00 9.07 3.44
C VAL A 195 -4.06 10.60 3.44
N TYR A 196 -2.91 11.25 3.37
CA TYR A 196 -2.79 12.71 3.38
C TYR A 196 -2.22 13.19 2.05
N ASP A 197 -3.08 13.79 1.22
CA ASP A 197 -2.68 14.46 -0.02
C ASP A 197 -2.70 15.98 0.19
N CYS A 198 -1.55 16.51 0.60
CA CYS A 198 -1.31 17.93 0.80
C CYS A 198 0.20 18.20 0.83
N SER A 199 0.59 19.47 0.64
CA SER A 199 1.97 19.90 0.86
C SER A 199 2.34 19.83 2.34
N ASN A 200 3.60 19.54 2.65
CA ASN A 200 4.12 19.32 4.01
C ASN A 200 3.40 18.21 4.80
N ALA A 201 2.82 17.22 4.12
CA ALA A 201 2.08 16.10 4.75
C ALA A 201 2.92 15.32 5.77
N GLY A 202 4.24 15.30 5.65
CA GLY A 202 5.15 14.69 6.62
C GLY A 202 5.06 15.30 8.04
N ILE A 203 4.62 16.56 8.17
CA ILE A 203 4.35 17.19 9.48
C ILE A 203 3.23 16.43 10.19
N ILE A 204 2.13 16.12 9.48
CA ILE A 204 0.97 15.41 10.03
C ILE A 204 1.41 14.08 10.64
N VAL A 205 2.23 13.31 9.92
CA VAL A 205 2.65 11.98 10.37
C VAL A 205 3.61 12.06 11.57
N LYS A 206 4.49 13.07 11.62
CA LYS A 206 5.36 13.33 12.77
C LYS A 206 4.53 13.69 14.01
N SER A 207 3.61 14.65 13.88
CA SER A 207 2.73 15.06 14.97
C SER A 207 1.81 13.92 15.44
N PHE A 208 1.27 13.10 14.52
CA PHE A 208 0.46 11.93 14.88
C PHE A 208 1.23 10.97 15.78
N LYS A 209 2.50 10.67 15.44
CA LYS A 209 3.34 9.78 16.26
C LYS A 209 3.63 10.37 17.63
N GLN A 210 3.92 11.67 17.70
CA GLN A 210 4.15 12.36 18.97
C GLN A 210 2.91 12.32 19.87
N PHE A 211 1.74 12.64 19.32
CA PHE A 211 0.47 12.60 20.06
C PHE A 211 0.04 11.18 20.45
N ALA A 212 0.38 10.17 19.66
CA ALA A 212 0.14 8.78 20.01
C ALA A 212 1.03 8.34 21.19
N LEU A 213 2.32 8.70 21.20
CA LEU A 213 3.24 8.41 22.30
C LEU A 213 2.83 9.13 23.58
N GLN A 214 2.48 10.42 23.48
CA GLN A 214 2.00 11.20 24.61
C GLN A 214 0.76 10.54 25.25
N ARG A 215 -0.19 10.09 24.42
CA ARG A 215 -1.38 9.37 24.92
C ARG A 215 -1.02 8.07 25.63
N GLU A 216 -0.08 7.28 25.11
CA GLU A 216 0.36 6.05 25.78
C GLU A 216 0.97 6.36 27.16
N GLN A 217 1.80 7.40 27.26
CA GLN A 217 2.39 7.85 28.52
C GLN A 217 1.34 8.34 29.54
N GLU A 218 0.36 9.13 29.10
CA GLU A 218 -0.74 9.59 29.95
C GLU A 218 -1.56 8.41 30.52
N LEU A 219 -1.73 7.34 29.73
CA LEU A 219 -2.41 6.12 30.18
C LEU A 219 -1.59 5.29 31.15
N GLU A 220 -0.27 5.19 30.95
CA GLU A 220 0.63 4.51 31.89
C GLU A 220 0.61 5.22 33.25
N VAL A 221 0.65 6.55 33.28
CA VAL A 221 0.55 7.33 34.52
C VAL A 221 -0.82 7.15 35.19
N ALA A 222 -1.91 7.17 34.41
CA ALA A 222 -3.26 6.94 34.94
C ALA A 222 -3.44 5.54 35.51
N ALA A 223 -2.79 4.51 34.94
CA ALA A 223 -2.84 3.14 35.45
C ALA A 223 -2.12 2.97 36.80
N ILE A 224 -1.14 3.82 37.10
CA ILE A 224 -0.36 3.78 38.34
C ILE A 224 -1.09 4.53 39.48
N ASN A 225 -1.97 5.48 39.17
CA ASN A 225 -2.68 6.29 40.17
C ASN A 225 -4.17 5.93 40.27
N PRO A 226 -4.60 5.17 41.30
CA PRO A 226 -5.99 4.71 41.45
C PRO A 226 -7.01 5.84 41.64
N ASN A 227 -6.57 7.05 42.03
CA ASN A 227 -7.43 8.23 42.17
C ASN A 227 -7.49 9.10 40.90
N HIS A 228 -6.89 8.66 39.78
CA HIS A 228 -6.91 9.43 38.55
C HIS A 228 -8.31 9.37 37.90
N PRO A 229 -8.91 10.50 37.48
CA PRO A 229 -10.26 10.53 36.88
C PRO A 229 -10.41 9.72 35.58
N LEU A 230 -9.31 9.20 35.01
CA LEU A 230 -9.31 8.34 33.82
C LEU A 230 -9.51 6.85 34.12
N VAL A 231 -9.40 6.41 35.39
CA VAL A 231 -9.53 5.00 35.80
C VAL A 231 -10.95 4.45 35.59
N GLN A 232 -11.96 5.33 35.47
CA GLN A 232 -13.36 4.95 35.25
C GLN A 232 -13.80 4.87 33.78
N MET A 233 -12.90 5.17 32.82
CA MET A 233 -13.20 5.08 31.39
C MET A 233 -12.49 3.88 30.74
N PRO A 234 -13.08 3.23 29.73
CA PRO A 234 -12.38 2.19 28.98
C PRO A 234 -11.09 2.76 28.38
N LEU A 235 -9.97 2.07 28.63
CA LEU A 235 -8.64 2.43 28.13
C LEU A 235 -8.71 2.71 26.62
N PRO A 236 -8.27 3.91 26.16
CA PRO A 236 -8.20 4.22 24.74
C PRO A 236 -7.35 3.17 24.01
N PRO A 237 -7.78 2.70 22.84
CA PRO A 237 -7.05 1.68 22.10
C PRO A 237 -5.70 2.22 21.64
N SER A 238 -4.66 1.38 21.70
CA SER A 238 -3.32 1.76 21.23
C SER A 238 -3.35 2.13 19.74
N MET A 239 -2.68 3.24 19.43
CA MET A 239 -2.56 3.74 18.07
C MET A 239 -1.44 3.03 17.27
N LYS A 240 -0.75 2.03 17.85
CA LYS A 240 0.30 1.22 17.19
C LYS A 240 -0.15 0.51 15.91
N ASN A 241 -1.47 0.31 15.74
CA ASN A 241 -2.06 -0.34 14.56
C ASN A 241 -2.52 0.65 13.47
N CYS A 242 -2.28 1.95 13.67
CA CYS A 242 -2.59 2.98 12.70
C CYS A 242 -1.54 3.02 11.58
N ILE A 243 -2.03 2.98 10.36
CA ILE A 243 -1.21 3.09 9.15
C ILE A 243 -1.37 4.49 8.60
N GLN A 244 -0.31 5.10 8.09
CA GLN A 244 -0.36 6.44 7.50
C GLN A 244 0.43 6.47 6.19
N LEU A 245 -0.12 7.16 5.19
CA LEU A 245 0.49 7.44 3.91
C LEU A 245 0.40 8.96 3.68
N ALA A 246 1.53 9.62 3.50
CA ALA A 246 1.64 11.06 3.27
C ALA A 246 2.32 11.32 1.94
N ALA A 247 1.81 12.32 1.21
CA ALA A 247 2.27 12.64 -0.14
C ALA A 247 3.73 13.11 -0.19
N CYS A 248 4.24 13.76 0.85
CA CYS A 248 5.56 14.38 0.86
C CYS A 248 6.18 14.45 2.26
N GLU A 249 7.48 14.75 2.35
CA GLU A 249 8.17 15.04 3.61
C GLU A 249 7.71 16.36 4.25
N ALA A 250 8.14 16.61 5.49
CA ALA A 250 7.66 17.75 6.27
C ALA A 250 8.08 19.14 5.74
N SER A 251 9.04 19.19 4.81
CA SER A 251 9.58 20.43 4.22
C SER A 251 9.35 20.53 2.72
N GLU A 252 8.69 19.55 2.13
CA GLU A 252 8.48 19.45 0.68
C GLU A 252 7.09 19.99 0.29
N LEU A 253 7.02 20.46 -0.95
CA LEU A 253 5.78 20.91 -1.59
C LEU A 253 5.36 19.90 -2.65
N LEU A 254 4.06 19.85 -2.93
CA LEU A 254 3.54 19.08 -4.06
C LEU A 254 3.96 19.71 -5.39
N PRO A 255 4.13 18.90 -6.45
CA PRO A 255 4.55 19.39 -7.75
C PRO A 255 3.45 20.22 -8.43
N MET A 256 3.85 21.31 -9.09
CA MET A 256 2.94 22.19 -9.83
C MET A 256 3.03 22.03 -11.36
N ASN A 257 3.69 20.97 -11.85
CA ASN A 257 3.86 20.74 -13.29
C ASN A 257 2.47 20.57 -13.97
N PRO A 258 2.12 21.39 -14.98
CA PRO A 258 0.79 21.38 -15.62
C PRO A 258 0.43 20.07 -16.32
N ASP A 259 1.42 19.25 -16.70
CA ASP A 259 1.19 17.97 -17.34
C ASP A 259 0.71 16.90 -16.34
N LEU A 260 0.89 17.13 -15.05
CA LEU A 260 0.47 16.25 -13.96
C LEU A 260 -0.85 16.71 -13.32
N PRO A 261 -1.60 15.81 -12.68
CA PRO A 261 -2.70 16.20 -11.82
C PRO A 261 -2.20 16.88 -10.54
N ALA A 262 -3.02 17.75 -9.97
CA ALA A 262 -2.78 18.35 -8.65
C ALA A 262 -2.80 17.27 -7.55
N ASP A 263 -3.69 16.27 -7.67
CA ASP A 263 -3.78 15.11 -6.79
C ASP A 263 -2.87 13.95 -7.22
N LEU A 264 -1.60 14.26 -7.51
CA LEU A 264 -0.63 13.27 -8.00
C LEU A 264 -0.49 12.07 -7.06
N PHE A 265 -0.43 12.30 -5.74
CA PHE A 265 -0.31 11.22 -4.78
C PHE A 265 -1.55 10.33 -4.76
N THR A 266 -2.73 10.94 -4.65
CA THR A 266 -4.01 10.22 -4.74
C THR A 266 -4.12 9.45 -6.05
N SER A 267 -3.83 10.09 -7.18
CA SER A 267 -3.83 9.47 -8.52
C SER A 267 -2.91 8.25 -8.60
N CYS A 268 -1.73 8.29 -7.96
CA CYS A 268 -0.84 7.12 -7.83
C CYS A 268 -1.48 6.00 -7.01
N LEU A 269 -2.08 6.34 -5.86
CA LEU A 269 -2.66 5.37 -4.94
C LEU A 269 -3.96 4.73 -5.47
N THR A 270 -4.77 5.47 -6.21
CA THR A 270 -6.13 5.04 -6.58
C THR A 270 -6.27 4.68 -8.05
N THR A 271 -5.41 5.24 -8.92
CA THR A 271 -5.43 5.02 -10.39
C THR A 271 -4.01 4.80 -10.97
N PRO A 272 -3.23 3.84 -10.44
CA PRO A 272 -1.80 3.69 -10.72
C PRO A 272 -1.49 3.51 -12.21
N ILE A 273 -2.27 2.72 -12.94
CA ILE A 273 -2.02 2.46 -14.38
C ILE A 273 -2.18 3.74 -15.21
N LYS A 274 -3.21 4.54 -14.92
CA LYS A 274 -3.46 5.78 -15.67
C LYS A 274 -2.32 6.78 -15.49
N ILE A 275 -1.87 7.00 -14.24
CA ILE A 275 -0.76 7.92 -13.98
C ILE A 275 0.60 7.34 -14.40
N ALA A 276 0.84 6.04 -14.28
CA ALA A 276 2.08 5.41 -14.72
C ALA A 276 2.31 5.59 -16.22
N LEU A 277 1.27 5.37 -17.03
CA LEU A 277 1.34 5.53 -18.49
C LEU A 277 1.48 7.00 -18.89
N ARG A 278 0.74 7.90 -18.24
CA ARG A 278 0.89 9.36 -18.45
C ARG A 278 2.31 9.81 -18.13
N TRP A 279 2.84 9.41 -16.98
CA TRP A 279 4.20 9.74 -16.55
C TRP A 279 5.26 9.12 -17.47
N PHE A 280 5.06 7.88 -17.94
CA PHE A 280 5.93 7.22 -18.90
C PHE A 280 6.09 8.05 -20.18
N CYS A 281 5.00 8.59 -20.73
CA CYS A 281 5.04 9.44 -21.94
C CYS A 281 5.83 10.74 -21.75
N MET A 282 5.98 11.21 -20.50
CA MET A 282 6.78 12.38 -20.17
C MET A 282 8.27 12.05 -20.02
N GLN A 283 8.63 10.77 -19.88
CA GLN A 283 10.02 10.35 -19.71
C GLN A 283 10.78 10.31 -21.03
N LYS A 284 12.12 10.44 -20.96
CA LYS A 284 13.00 10.32 -22.13
C LYS A 284 12.81 8.99 -22.88
N GLY A 285 12.44 7.91 -22.17
CA GLY A 285 12.19 6.59 -22.75
C GLY A 285 11.01 6.55 -23.73
N ALA A 286 10.03 7.45 -23.60
CA ALA A 286 8.92 7.54 -24.56
C ALA A 286 9.38 7.87 -25.98
N LYS A 287 10.56 8.49 -26.14
CA LYS A 287 11.18 8.75 -27.46
C LYS A 287 11.52 7.48 -28.23
N LEU A 288 11.63 6.32 -27.56
CA LEU A 288 11.88 5.03 -28.20
C LEU A 288 10.61 4.43 -28.83
N VAL A 289 9.43 4.92 -28.46
CA VAL A 289 8.12 4.47 -28.98
C VAL A 289 7.36 5.66 -29.60
N PRO A 290 7.82 6.16 -30.76
CA PRO A 290 7.19 7.31 -31.41
C PRO A 290 5.72 7.00 -31.77
N GLY A 291 4.84 7.98 -31.58
CA GLY A 291 3.41 7.86 -31.89
C GLY A 291 2.50 7.50 -30.72
N VAL A 292 3.05 7.17 -29.54
CA VAL A 292 2.26 7.02 -28.31
C VAL A 292 1.97 8.40 -27.71
N THR A 293 0.72 8.86 -27.81
CA THR A 293 0.26 10.14 -27.27
C THR A 293 -0.58 9.94 -26.00
N LEU A 294 -0.77 11.03 -25.23
CA LEU A 294 -1.65 11.01 -24.06
C LEU A 294 -3.09 10.61 -24.41
N ASP A 295 -3.58 11.02 -25.58
CA ASP A 295 -4.93 10.67 -26.06
C ASP A 295 -5.12 9.16 -26.28
N LEU A 296 -4.06 8.45 -26.69
CA LEU A 296 -4.10 7.00 -26.85
C LEU A 296 -4.16 6.29 -25.49
N ILE A 297 -3.49 6.82 -24.46
CA ILE A 297 -3.52 6.28 -23.10
C ILE A 297 -4.93 6.34 -22.52
N GLU A 298 -5.68 7.41 -22.80
CA GLU A 298 -7.06 7.53 -22.33
C GLU A 298 -8.02 6.54 -23.01
N LYS A 299 -7.63 5.99 -24.16
CA LYS A 299 -8.45 5.11 -25.00
C LYS A 299 -7.96 3.66 -25.05
N ILE A 300 -7.16 3.23 -24.07
CA ILE A 300 -6.69 1.85 -24.02
C ILE A 300 -7.90 0.91 -23.87
N PRO A 301 -8.06 -0.09 -24.77
CA PRO A 301 -9.19 -0.98 -24.74
C PRO A 301 -9.11 -1.93 -23.53
N GLY A 302 -10.26 -2.24 -22.96
CA GLY A 302 -10.38 -3.25 -21.92
C GLY A 302 -10.91 -2.76 -20.59
N ARG A 303 -10.76 -3.62 -19.57
CA ARG A 303 -11.16 -3.36 -18.19
C ARG A 303 -10.05 -3.84 -17.26
N LEU A 304 -9.82 -3.13 -16.16
CA LEU A 304 -8.76 -3.46 -15.19
C LEU A 304 -8.86 -4.87 -14.60
N ASN A 305 -10.07 -5.43 -14.54
CA ASN A 305 -10.35 -6.76 -13.97
C ASN A 305 -10.20 -7.89 -14.99
N ASP A 306 -10.13 -7.58 -16.30
CA ASP A 306 -10.04 -8.57 -17.36
C ASP A 306 -8.61 -8.68 -17.90
N ARG A 307 -7.88 -9.68 -17.40
CA ARG A 307 -6.47 -9.96 -17.75
C ARG A 307 -6.25 -10.26 -19.24
N ARG A 308 -7.30 -10.55 -20.01
CA ARG A 308 -7.20 -10.81 -21.46
C ARG A 308 -7.24 -9.53 -22.29
N THR A 309 -7.60 -8.41 -21.67
CA THR A 309 -7.62 -7.11 -22.33
C THR A 309 -6.31 -6.37 -22.08
N PRO A 310 -5.83 -5.50 -23.01
CA PRO A 310 -4.57 -4.76 -22.83
C PRO A 310 -4.50 -3.98 -21.50
N LEU A 311 -5.61 -3.33 -21.11
CA LEU A 311 -5.67 -2.61 -19.84
C LEU A 311 -5.55 -3.53 -18.62
N GLY A 312 -6.21 -4.69 -18.64
CA GLY A 312 -6.16 -5.63 -17.53
C GLY A 312 -4.84 -6.41 -17.46
N GLU A 313 -4.20 -6.65 -18.60
CA GLU A 313 -2.85 -7.23 -18.66
C GLU A 313 -1.81 -6.28 -18.03
N LEU A 314 -1.82 -4.99 -18.39
CA LEU A 314 -0.96 -3.99 -17.75
C LEU A 314 -1.18 -3.90 -16.24
N ASN A 315 -2.44 -3.93 -15.79
CA ASN A 315 -2.78 -3.94 -14.37
C ASN A 315 -2.25 -5.19 -13.64
N TRP A 316 -2.29 -6.35 -14.31
CA TRP A 316 -1.78 -7.59 -13.75
C TRP A 316 -0.26 -7.61 -13.66
N ILE A 317 0.44 -7.15 -14.70
CA ILE A 317 1.90 -6.98 -14.72
C ILE A 317 2.34 -6.02 -13.62
N PHE A 318 1.68 -4.86 -13.51
CA PHE A 318 1.96 -3.88 -12.46
C PHE A 318 1.80 -4.47 -11.05
N THR A 319 0.75 -5.27 -10.82
CA THR A 319 0.54 -5.95 -9.55
C THR A 319 1.67 -6.95 -9.26
N ALA A 320 2.11 -7.72 -10.26
CA ALA A 320 3.21 -8.68 -10.10
C ALA A 320 4.54 -7.99 -9.80
N ILE A 321 4.87 -6.91 -10.51
CA ILE A 321 6.10 -6.11 -10.31
C ILE A 321 6.11 -5.51 -8.89
N THR A 322 5.06 -4.79 -8.51
CA THR A 322 5.01 -4.11 -7.20
C THR A 322 5.01 -5.09 -6.02
N ASP A 323 4.33 -6.24 -6.15
CA ASP A 323 4.35 -7.28 -5.12
C ASP A 323 5.74 -7.95 -5.01
N THR A 324 6.43 -8.14 -6.15
CA THR A 324 7.80 -8.68 -6.20
C THR A 324 8.80 -7.71 -5.56
N ILE A 325 8.71 -6.41 -5.86
CA ILE A 325 9.56 -5.38 -5.23
C ILE A 325 9.35 -5.40 -3.71
N ALA A 326 8.10 -5.38 -3.26
CA ALA A 326 7.77 -5.40 -1.84
C ALA A 326 8.31 -6.66 -1.13
N TRP A 327 8.16 -7.83 -1.75
CA TRP A 327 8.62 -9.09 -1.15
C TRP A 327 10.15 -9.17 -1.03
N ASN A 328 10.89 -8.64 -2.02
CA ASN A 328 12.35 -8.66 -2.01
C ASN A 328 12.96 -7.61 -1.08
N VAL A 329 12.28 -6.48 -0.84
CA VAL A 329 12.83 -5.35 -0.07
C VAL A 329 12.39 -5.38 1.39
N LEU A 330 11.16 -5.82 1.69
CA LEU A 330 10.59 -5.70 3.03
C LEU A 330 10.92 -6.92 3.91
N PRO A 331 11.14 -6.71 5.23
CA PRO A 331 11.14 -7.81 6.19
C PRO A 331 9.83 -8.61 6.12
N ARG A 332 9.92 -9.92 6.30
CA ARG A 332 8.78 -10.86 6.17
C ARG A 332 7.55 -10.43 6.98
N ASP A 333 7.73 -10.01 8.22
CA ASP A 333 6.62 -9.63 9.11
C ASP A 333 5.92 -8.35 8.62
N LEU A 334 6.70 -7.38 8.13
CA LEU A 334 6.16 -6.14 7.58
C LEU A 334 5.43 -6.39 6.25
N PHE A 335 6.00 -7.24 5.39
CA PHE A 335 5.36 -7.65 4.15
C PHE A 335 4.00 -8.34 4.41
N GLN A 336 3.97 -9.31 5.34
CA GLN A 336 2.72 -9.99 5.71
C GLN A 336 1.68 -9.00 6.26
N LYS A 337 2.10 -8.06 7.12
CA LYS A 337 1.21 -7.04 7.69
C LYS A 337 0.61 -6.10 6.63
N LEU A 338 1.43 -5.61 5.68
CA LEU A 338 0.99 -4.57 4.74
C LEU A 338 0.43 -5.11 3.42
N PHE A 339 0.98 -6.22 2.90
CA PHE A 339 0.67 -6.75 1.57
C PHE A 339 -0.21 -8.01 1.60
N ARG A 340 -0.51 -8.58 2.78
CA ARG A 340 -1.33 -9.81 2.91
C ARG A 340 -2.49 -9.72 3.89
N GLN A 341 -2.48 -8.79 4.85
CA GLN A 341 -3.48 -8.73 5.92
C GLN A 341 -4.86 -8.21 5.48
N ASP A 342 -4.88 -7.15 4.68
CA ASP A 342 -6.09 -6.45 4.21
C ASP A 342 -5.91 -6.09 2.72
N LEU A 343 -6.90 -6.42 1.90
CA LEU A 343 -6.87 -6.19 0.45
C LEU A 343 -6.72 -4.71 0.08
N LEU A 344 -7.37 -3.80 0.82
CA LEU A 344 -7.30 -2.37 0.51
C LEU A 344 -5.91 -1.83 0.88
N VAL A 345 -5.41 -2.18 2.06
CA VAL A 345 -4.07 -1.80 2.53
C VAL A 345 -3.00 -2.33 1.56
N ALA A 346 -3.09 -3.60 1.15
CA ALA A 346 -2.18 -4.20 0.19
C ALA A 346 -2.21 -3.47 -1.16
N SER A 347 -3.40 -3.05 -1.62
CA SER A 347 -3.53 -2.27 -2.85
C SER A 347 -2.89 -0.89 -2.72
N LEU A 348 -3.17 -0.18 -1.62
CA LEU A 348 -2.56 1.13 -1.37
C LEU A 348 -1.04 1.05 -1.25
N PHE A 349 -0.48 0.04 -0.60
CA PHE A 349 0.97 -0.09 -0.47
C PHE A 349 1.66 -0.52 -1.77
N ARG A 350 1.06 -1.39 -2.59
CA ARG A 350 1.56 -1.67 -3.95
C ARG A 350 1.61 -0.39 -4.77
N ASN A 351 0.53 0.39 -4.72
CA ASN A 351 0.39 1.63 -5.47
C ASN A 351 1.28 2.76 -4.88
N PHE A 352 1.57 2.72 -3.59
CA PHE A 352 2.50 3.64 -2.91
C PHE A 352 3.94 3.47 -3.42
N LEU A 353 4.37 2.27 -3.82
CA LEU A 353 5.69 2.09 -4.42
C LEU A 353 5.80 2.85 -5.76
N LEU A 354 4.71 2.91 -6.53
CA LEU A 354 4.67 3.74 -7.73
C LEU A 354 4.72 5.23 -7.38
N ALA A 355 3.98 5.66 -6.35
CA ALA A 355 4.04 7.04 -5.86
C ALA A 355 5.47 7.42 -5.46
N GLU A 356 6.17 6.56 -4.72
CA GLU A 356 7.58 6.75 -4.34
C GLU A 356 8.47 6.98 -5.56
N ARG A 357 8.26 6.22 -6.65
CA ARG A 357 9.04 6.37 -7.88
C ARG A 357 8.70 7.65 -8.66
N ILE A 358 7.41 7.91 -8.89
CA ILE A 358 6.95 9.06 -9.70
C ILE A 358 7.25 10.37 -8.98
N MET A 359 6.83 10.51 -7.72
CA MET A 359 6.92 11.77 -6.98
C MET A 359 8.37 12.19 -6.74
N ARG A 360 9.29 11.21 -6.61
CA ARG A 360 10.71 11.48 -6.46
C ARG A 360 11.34 12.16 -7.67
N SER A 361 10.79 11.97 -8.87
CA SER A 361 11.23 12.71 -10.07
C SER A 361 10.85 14.20 -10.04
N TYR A 362 10.01 14.60 -9.09
CA TYR A 362 9.54 15.97 -8.89
C TYR A 362 9.87 16.52 -7.50
N ASN A 363 11.00 16.10 -6.90
CA ASN A 363 11.49 16.56 -5.59
C ASN A 363 10.50 16.38 -4.45
N CYS A 364 9.73 15.29 -4.51
CA CYS A 364 8.69 14.98 -3.55
C CYS A 364 8.87 13.52 -3.10
N THR A 365 8.98 13.32 -1.79
CA THR A 365 9.31 12.03 -1.17
C THR A 365 8.12 11.56 -0.31
N PRO A 366 7.26 10.69 -0.86
CA PRO A 366 6.15 10.14 -0.10
C PRO A 366 6.63 9.42 1.15
N PHE A 367 5.88 9.59 2.24
CA PHE A 367 6.23 9.05 3.55
C PHE A 367 5.16 8.07 4.04
N SER A 368 5.57 6.93 4.61
CA SER A 368 4.66 5.95 5.19
C SER A 368 4.96 5.66 6.67
N SER A 369 3.93 5.28 7.41
CA SER A 369 4.03 4.70 8.76
C SER A 369 3.22 3.40 8.78
N PRO A 370 3.83 2.22 8.92
CA PRO A 370 5.26 1.95 9.07
C PRO A 370 6.12 2.43 7.89
N ARG A 371 7.37 2.80 8.17
CA ARG A 371 8.32 3.28 7.15
C ARG A 371 8.81 2.12 6.29
N LEU A 372 8.76 2.27 4.97
CA LEU A 372 9.38 1.32 4.04
C LEU A 372 10.83 1.71 3.75
N PRO A 373 11.72 0.73 3.49
CA PRO A 373 13.00 0.99 2.84
C PRO A 373 12.77 1.53 1.41
N PRO A 374 13.73 2.27 0.84
CA PRO A 374 13.56 2.84 -0.49
C PRO A 374 13.41 1.79 -1.59
N THR A 375 12.40 1.95 -2.46
CA THR A 375 12.10 0.99 -3.54
C THR A 375 12.24 1.57 -4.96
N TYR A 376 12.42 2.90 -5.08
CA TYR A 376 12.36 3.63 -6.35
C TYR A 376 13.42 3.23 -7.41
N MET A 377 14.55 2.62 -7.03
CA MET A 377 15.63 2.15 -7.94
C MET A 377 15.69 0.61 -8.06
N HIS A 378 14.69 -0.11 -7.57
CA HIS A 378 14.70 -1.57 -7.70
C HIS A 378 14.71 -2.00 -9.17
N ALA A 379 15.53 -2.98 -9.54
CA ALA A 379 15.71 -3.42 -10.94
C ALA A 379 14.47 -3.99 -11.64
N MET A 380 13.34 -4.12 -10.93
CA MET A 380 12.06 -4.60 -11.49
C MET A 380 11.22 -3.46 -12.08
N TRP A 381 11.61 -2.22 -11.81
CA TRP A 381 10.97 -0.99 -12.31
C TRP A 381 11.46 -0.60 -13.69
#